data_AF-A0A2S9GD80-F1
#
_entry.id   AF-A0A2S9GD80-F1
#
_cell.length_a   1.000
_cell.length_b   1.000
_cell.length_c   1.000
_cell.angle_alpha   90.00
_cell.angle_beta   90.00
_cell.angle_gamma   90.00
#
_symmetry.space_group_name_H-M   'P 1'
#
loop_
_entity.id
_entity.type
_entity.pdbx_description
1 polymer ?
#
loop_
_entity_poly.entity_id
_entity_poly.type
_entity_poly.pdbx_seq_one_letter_code
_entity_poly.pdbx_strand_id
1 'polypeptide(L)'
;TEDQQKIKLNQGRGVCGVELKIVDESGARLPWDGKAFGEVFVRGPWIASGYFKGEGGDKLDAEGYFPTGDVATIDPDGYLHLVDR
;
A
#
# COMPACT_ATOMS: atom_id res chain seq x y z
N THR A 1 -25.87 -9.31 -0.60
CA THR A 1 -25.93 -8.30 0.49
C THR A 1 -25.01 -7.15 0.15
N GLU A 2 -25.26 -5.95 0.69
CA GLU A 2 -24.43 -4.76 0.44
C GLU A 2 -22.94 -5.01 0.73
N ASP A 3 -22.61 -5.82 1.73
CA ASP A 3 -21.22 -6.18 2.07
C ASP A 3 -20.50 -6.94 0.96
N GLN A 4 -21.20 -7.88 0.29
CA GLN A 4 -20.64 -8.59 -0.85
C GLN A 4 -20.42 -7.67 -2.07
N GLN A 5 -21.22 -6.61 -2.20
CA GLN A 5 -21.02 -5.62 -3.26
C GLN A 5 -19.81 -4.75 -2.97
N LYS A 6 -19.60 -4.30 -1.71
CA LYS A 6 -18.41 -3.54 -1.32
C LYS A 6 -17.11 -4.31 -1.56
N ILE A 7 -17.09 -5.60 -1.23
CA ILE A 7 -15.92 -6.46 -1.49
C ILE A 7 -15.65 -6.60 -2.99
N LYS A 8 -16.69 -6.74 -3.81
CA LYS A 8 -16.51 -6.89 -5.28
C LYS A 8 -16.08 -5.60 -5.98
N LEU A 9 -16.34 -4.45 -5.37
CA LEU A 9 -16.02 -3.13 -5.93
C LEU A 9 -14.68 -2.57 -5.43
N ASN A 10 -14.02 -3.22 -4.47
CA ASN A 10 -12.74 -2.77 -3.95
C ASN A 10 -11.57 -3.18 -4.86
N GLN A 11 -10.39 -2.57 -4.63
CA GLN A 11 -9.17 -2.89 -5.37
C GLN A 11 -8.64 -4.30 -5.09
N GLY A 12 -9.18 -4.98 -4.07
CA GLY A 12 -8.79 -6.31 -3.64
C GLY A 12 -7.76 -6.30 -2.52
N ARG A 13 -7.08 -7.44 -2.37
CA ARG A 13 -6.03 -7.68 -1.37
C ARG A 13 -4.69 -7.85 -2.07
N GLY A 14 -3.60 -7.67 -1.32
CA GLY A 14 -2.28 -8.08 -1.78
C GLY A 14 -2.28 -9.54 -2.25
N VAL A 15 -1.80 -9.78 -3.47
CA VAL A 15 -1.61 -11.13 -4.00
C VAL A 15 -0.43 -11.79 -3.27
N CYS A 16 -0.39 -13.14 -3.27
CA CYS A 16 0.72 -13.88 -2.68
C CYS A 16 2.07 -13.37 -3.21
N GLY A 17 3.02 -13.12 -2.32
CA GLY A 17 4.33 -12.55 -2.66
C GLY A 17 4.40 -11.02 -2.64
N VAL A 18 3.26 -10.33 -2.45
CA VAL A 18 3.22 -8.87 -2.24
C VAL A 18 2.85 -8.56 -0.80
N GLU A 19 3.69 -7.77 -0.16
CA GLU A 19 3.43 -7.17 1.14
C GLU A 19 3.00 -5.71 0.97
N LEU A 20 2.05 -5.29 1.82
CA LEU A 20 1.55 -3.93 1.87
C LEU A 20 1.88 -3.30 3.23
N LYS A 21 2.01 -1.98 3.25
CA LYS A 21 1.82 -1.17 4.44
C LYS A 21 1.28 0.19 4.06
N ILE A 22 0.67 0.86 5.04
CA ILE A 22 0.35 2.28 4.96
C ILE A 22 1.14 3.02 6.03
N VAL A 23 1.65 4.19 5.69
CA VAL A 23 2.43 5.04 6.60
C VAL A 23 1.85 6.45 6.67
N ASP A 24 2.01 7.10 7.83
CA ASP A 24 1.67 8.51 7.99
C ASP A 24 2.78 9.44 7.47
N GLU A 25 2.57 10.76 7.57
CA GLU A 25 3.52 11.80 7.15
C GLU A 25 4.86 11.75 7.90
N SER A 26 4.90 11.10 9.07
CA SER A 26 6.13 10.89 9.85
C SER A 26 6.90 9.62 9.43
N GLY A 27 6.32 8.83 8.52
CA GLY A 27 6.84 7.53 8.10
C GLY A 27 6.49 6.39 9.06
N ALA A 28 5.60 6.62 10.04
CA ALA A 28 5.20 5.59 10.99
C ALA A 28 4.13 4.69 10.37
N ARG A 29 4.24 3.37 10.61
CA ARG A 29 3.28 2.38 10.10
C ARG A 29 1.92 2.56 10.79
N LEU A 30 0.87 2.62 9.99
CA LEU A 30 -0.51 2.73 10.46
C LEU A 30 -1.19 1.36 10.59
N PRO A 31 -2.17 1.23 11.51
CA PRO A 31 -2.92 -0.01 11.68
C PRO A 31 -3.85 -0.27 10.50
N TRP A 32 -4.16 -1.55 10.27
CA TRP A 32 -5.16 -1.97 9.28
C TRP A 32 -6.53 -2.10 9.93
N ASP A 33 -7.14 -0.97 10.25
CA ASP A 33 -8.45 -0.88 10.92
C ASP A 33 -9.58 -0.42 9.99
N GLY A 34 -9.26 -0.19 8.71
CA GLY A 34 -10.17 0.35 7.69
C GLY A 34 -10.48 1.84 7.86
N LYS A 35 -9.84 2.54 8.82
CA LYS A 35 -10.09 3.95 9.14
C LYS A 35 -8.84 4.81 8.99
N ALA A 36 -7.71 4.32 9.48
CA ALA A 36 -6.43 4.98 9.29
C ALA A 36 -6.08 4.99 7.79
N PHE A 37 -5.73 6.17 7.28
CA PHE A 37 -5.31 6.37 5.89
C PHE A 37 -3.87 6.88 5.85
N GLY A 38 -3.11 6.44 4.85
CA GLY A 38 -1.72 6.82 4.68
C GLY A 38 -1.19 6.44 3.31
N GLU A 39 0.05 6.81 3.03
CA GLU A 39 0.71 6.48 1.77
C GLU A 39 0.95 4.96 1.69
N VAL A 40 0.63 4.37 0.54
CA VAL A 40 0.79 2.94 0.30
C VAL A 40 2.23 2.63 -0.09
N PHE A 41 2.78 1.64 0.61
CA PHE A 41 4.10 1.08 0.39
C PHE A 41 3.98 -0.40 0.05
N VAL A 42 4.70 -0.83 -0.99
CA VAL A 42 4.64 -2.20 -1.52
C VAL A 42 6.02 -2.85 -1.51
N ARG A 43 6.08 -4.14 -1.22
CA ARG A 43 7.31 -4.94 -1.33
C ARG A 43 6.99 -6.32 -1.91
N GLY A 44 7.85 -6.81 -2.79
CA GLY A 44 7.69 -8.14 -3.39
C GLY A 44 8.71 -8.41 -4.49
N PRO A 45 8.81 -9.65 -4.99
CA PRO A 45 9.85 -10.06 -5.93
C PRO A 45 9.70 -9.44 -7.34
N TRP A 46 8.55 -8.86 -7.65
CA TRP A 46 8.29 -8.13 -8.90
C TRP A 46 7.99 -6.63 -8.67
N ILE A 47 8.25 -6.11 -7.46
CA ILE A 47 8.17 -4.68 -7.18
C ILE A 47 9.51 -4.03 -7.55
N ALA A 48 9.47 -2.85 -8.15
CA ALA A 48 10.66 -2.13 -8.56
C ALA A 48 11.55 -1.80 -7.34
N SER A 49 12.84 -2.10 -7.42
CA SER A 49 13.82 -1.74 -6.39
C SER A 49 14.42 -0.34 -6.59
N GLY A 50 13.87 0.44 -7.52
CA GLY A 50 14.39 1.72 -7.96
C GLY A 50 14.14 1.93 -9.45
N TYR A 51 14.41 3.15 -9.91
CA TYR A 51 14.27 3.49 -11.33
C TYR A 51 15.56 3.20 -12.11
N PHE A 52 15.41 3.15 -13.43
CA PHE A 52 16.51 2.91 -14.34
C PHE A 52 17.64 3.94 -14.13
N LYS A 53 18.90 3.46 -14.09
CA LYS A 53 20.10 4.29 -13.87
C LYS A 53 20.11 5.13 -12.57
N GLY A 54 19.26 4.80 -11.60
CA GLY A 54 19.18 5.54 -10.34
C GLY A 54 18.51 6.91 -10.46
N GLU A 55 17.71 7.12 -11.50
CA GLU A 55 16.88 8.33 -11.61
C GLU A 55 15.97 8.45 -10.38
N GLY A 56 15.93 9.63 -9.76
CA GLY A 56 15.11 9.86 -8.56
C GLY A 56 15.66 9.30 -7.25
N GLY A 57 16.88 8.75 -7.23
CA GLY A 57 17.58 8.30 -6.01
C GLY A 57 17.09 6.97 -5.45
N ASP A 58 17.53 6.65 -4.22
CA ASP A 58 16.99 5.51 -3.49
C ASP A 58 15.58 5.84 -3.04
N LYS A 59 14.61 5.09 -3.58
CA LYS A 59 13.19 5.28 -3.32
C LYS A 59 12.67 4.33 -2.26
N LEU A 60 13.43 3.28 -1.94
CA LEU A 60 12.99 2.31 -0.95
C LEU A 60 13.17 2.88 0.45
N ASP A 61 12.27 2.51 1.36
CA ASP A 61 12.50 2.76 2.77
C ASP A 61 13.53 1.79 3.37
N ALA A 62 13.84 1.97 4.66
CA ALA A 62 14.79 1.13 5.38
C ALA A 62 14.41 -0.37 5.46
N GLU A 63 13.15 -0.72 5.15
CA GLU A 63 12.64 -2.09 5.12
C GLU A 63 12.54 -2.65 3.68
N GLY A 64 12.91 -1.86 2.67
CA GLY A 64 12.88 -2.23 1.27
C GLY A 64 11.51 -2.11 0.62
N TYR A 65 10.58 -1.34 1.19
CA TYR A 65 9.29 -1.07 0.55
C TYR A 65 9.38 0.14 -0.38
N PHE A 66 8.67 0.04 -1.51
CA PHE A 66 8.57 1.08 -2.52
C PHE A 66 7.32 1.96 -2.28
N PRO A 67 7.45 3.30 -2.25
CA PRO A 67 6.33 4.23 -2.12
C PRO A 67 5.56 4.32 -3.43
N THR A 68 4.25 4.06 -3.42
CA THR A 68 3.44 4.14 -4.65
C THR A 68 2.99 5.57 -4.97
N GLY A 69 3.00 6.47 -3.97
CA GLY A 69 2.44 7.81 -4.07
C GLY A 69 0.90 7.84 -4.00
N ASP A 70 0.24 6.72 -3.75
CA ASP A 70 -1.21 6.66 -3.55
C ASP A 70 -1.55 6.63 -2.06
N VAL A 71 -2.70 7.22 -1.67
CA VAL A 71 -3.19 7.20 -0.29
C VAL A 71 -4.36 6.22 -0.17
N ALA A 72 -4.31 5.33 0.82
CA ALA A 72 -5.33 4.31 1.03
C ALA A 72 -5.61 4.03 2.51
N THR A 73 -6.76 3.43 2.78
CA THR A 73 -6.99 2.65 4.02
C THR A 73 -6.85 1.16 3.72
N ILE A 74 -6.51 0.38 4.75
CA ILE A 74 -6.51 -1.08 4.68
C ILE A 74 -7.35 -1.61 5.83
N ASP A 75 -8.29 -2.51 5.53
CA ASP A 75 -9.13 -3.14 6.56
C ASP A 75 -8.43 -4.33 7.26
N PRO A 76 -8.97 -4.86 8.38
CA PRO A 76 -8.35 -5.99 9.09
C PRO A 76 -8.22 -7.27 8.26
N ASP A 77 -9.04 -7.41 7.22
CA ASP A 77 -8.99 -8.52 6.28
C ASP A 77 -7.94 -8.28 5.17
N GLY A 78 -7.30 -7.11 5.13
CA GLY A 78 -6.25 -6.73 4.19
C GLY A 78 -6.76 -6.21 2.85
N TYR A 79 -8.02 -5.82 2.75
CA TYR A 79 -8.55 -5.14 1.56
C TYR A 79 -8.11 -3.69 1.55
N LEU A 80 -7.56 -3.29 0.40
CA LEU A 80 -7.10 -1.93 0.17
C LEU A 80 -8.23 -1.09 -0.42
N HIS A 81 -8.38 0.12 0.10
CA HIS A 81 -9.35 1.12 -0.35
C HIS A 81 -8.61 2.42 -0.66
N LEU A 82 -8.43 2.72 -1.95
CA LEU A 82 -7.83 4.00 -2.39
C LEU A 82 -8.75 5.17 -2.01
N VAL A 83 -8.17 6.19 -1.37
CA VAL A 83 -8.92 7.36 -0.88
C VAL A 83 -8.71 8.56 -1.81
N ASP A 84 -7.50 8.81 -2.32
CA ASP A 84 -7.22 9.93 -3.25
C ASP A 84 -5.84 9.83 -3.94
N ARG A 85 -5.55 10.76 -4.86
CA ARG A 85 -4.23 11.04 -5.47
C ARG A 85 -3.85 12.52 -5.46
#